data_AF-A0A850A8V1-F1
#
_entry.id   AF-A0A850A8V1-F1
#
_cell.length_a   1.000
_cell.length_b   1.000
_cell.length_c   1.000
_cell.angle_alpha   90.00
_cell.angle_beta   90.00
_cell.angle_gamma   90.00
#
_symmetry.space_group_name_H-M   'P 1'
#
loop_
_entity.id
_entity.type
_entity.pdbx_description
1 polymer ?
#
loop_
_entity_poly.entity_id
_entity_poly.type
_entity_poly.pdbx_seq_one_letter_code
_entity_poly.pdbx_strand_id
1 'polypeptide(L)'
;MRLTIPNQLTILRIILTPVFIILFLKEAPLEQLSASIIFTIAALTDWYDGWYARKFGVITRLGQFMDPLADKVLVSSALLVFAALGYVFSWMVWIIIIRDAFITATRIFALKVGKPIITHVLAKWKTAAQMTTIFLILIFINWYNYSAGNPDTYAARYFDPIGIAMLIVTFLTALSGGIYLVENRGLLLNIFRRVVRL
;
A
#
# COMPACT_ATOMS: atom_id res chain seq x y z
N MET A 1 -20.36 -19.09 9.11
CA MET A 1 -20.35 -17.62 8.94
C MET A 1 -20.77 -17.31 7.52
N ARG A 2 -21.82 -16.51 7.28
CA ARG A 2 -22.16 -16.07 5.91
C ARG A 2 -21.12 -15.04 5.47
N LEU A 3 -20.43 -15.30 4.36
CA LEU A 3 -19.47 -14.35 3.77
C LEU A 3 -20.25 -13.12 3.31
N THR A 4 -19.85 -11.94 3.80
CA THR A 4 -20.39 -10.67 3.34
C THR A 4 -19.70 -10.26 2.04
N ILE A 5 -20.37 -9.44 1.21
CA ILE A 5 -19.80 -8.92 -0.06
C ILE A 5 -18.43 -8.26 0.17
N PRO A 6 -18.22 -7.42 1.21
CA PRO A 6 -16.90 -6.86 1.51
C PRO A 6 -15.82 -7.93 1.72
N ASN A 7 -16.11 -8.98 2.51
CA ASN A 7 -15.12 -10.03 2.77
C ASN A 7 -14.73 -10.79 1.50
N GLN A 8 -15.67 -10.99 0.57
CA GLN A 8 -15.38 -11.63 -0.72
C GLN A 8 -14.44 -10.77 -1.59
N LEU A 9 -14.65 -9.45 -1.58
CA LEU A 9 -13.78 -8.51 -2.31
C LEU A 9 -12.37 -8.45 -1.70
N THR A 10 -12.26 -8.47 -0.36
CA THR A 10 -10.96 -8.55 0.32
C THR A 10 -10.21 -9.84 -0.03
N ILE A 11 -10.89 -10.98 -0.05
CA ILE A 11 -10.29 -12.27 -0.45
C ILE A 11 -9.86 -12.24 -1.92
N LEU A 12 -10.71 -11.69 -2.80
CA LEU A 12 -10.38 -11.52 -4.21
C LEU A 12 -9.09 -10.70 -4.38
N ARG A 13 -8.94 -9.59 -3.65
CA ARG A 13 -7.71 -8.76 -3.70
C ARG A 13 -6.47 -9.53 -3.28
N ILE A 14 -6.58 -10.33 -2.22
CA ILE A 14 -5.48 -11.18 -1.75
C ILE A 14 -5.05 -12.16 -2.84
N ILE A 15 -6.00 -12.71 -3.61
CA ILE A 15 -5.70 -13.62 -4.74
C ILE A 15 -5.15 -12.85 -5.95
N LEU A 16 -5.68 -11.68 -6.27
CA LEU A 16 -5.23 -10.86 -7.40
C LEU A 16 -3.81 -10.31 -7.20
N THR A 17 -3.37 -10.11 -5.96
CA THR A 17 -2.04 -9.55 -5.67
C THR A 17 -0.89 -10.46 -6.18
N PRO A 18 -0.84 -11.77 -5.89
CA PRO A 18 0.12 -12.68 -6.51
C PRO A 18 0.05 -12.71 -8.03
N VAL A 19 -1.15 -12.66 -8.61
CA VAL A 19 -1.33 -12.67 -10.07
C VAL A 19 -0.69 -11.42 -10.68
N PHE A 20 -0.91 -10.25 -10.07
CA PHE A 20 -0.24 -9.00 -10.45
C PHE A 20 1.29 -9.15 -10.40
N ILE A 21 1.85 -9.69 -9.31
CA ILE A 21 3.30 -9.87 -9.14
C ILE A 21 3.85 -10.76 -10.27
N ILE A 22 3.25 -11.92 -10.48
CA ILE A 22 3.71 -12.91 -11.46
C ILE A 22 3.69 -12.32 -12.88
N LEU A 23 2.62 -11.61 -13.25
CA LEU A 23 2.51 -11.02 -14.58
C LEU A 23 3.49 -9.87 -14.77
N PHE A 24 3.67 -9.01 -13.76
CA PHE A 24 4.53 -7.85 -13.90
C PHE A 24 6.03 -8.23 -13.96
N LEU A 25 6.43 -9.30 -13.27
CA LEU A 25 7.79 -9.85 -13.30
C LEU A 25 8.15 -10.56 -14.61
N LYS A 26 7.20 -10.78 -15.53
CA LYS A 26 7.52 -11.32 -16.86
C LYS A 26 8.19 -10.32 -17.77
N GLU A 27 8.17 -9.04 -17.40
CA GLU A 27 8.81 -7.94 -18.13
C GLU A 27 8.34 -7.77 -19.58
N ALA A 28 7.28 -8.46 -19.99
CA ALA A 28 6.73 -8.38 -21.33
C ALA A 28 5.59 -7.33 -21.39
N PRO A 29 5.48 -6.54 -22.48
CA PRO A 29 4.54 -5.41 -22.54
C PRO A 29 3.06 -5.80 -22.30
N LEU A 30 2.61 -6.93 -22.85
CA LEU A 30 1.23 -7.38 -22.70
C LEU A 30 0.94 -7.84 -21.27
N GLU A 31 1.90 -8.49 -20.62
CA GLU A 31 1.80 -9.01 -19.27
C GLU A 31 1.86 -7.89 -18.24
N GLN A 32 2.72 -6.89 -18.42
CA GLN A 32 2.75 -5.71 -17.56
C GLN A 32 1.49 -4.85 -17.72
N LEU A 33 0.94 -4.76 -18.93
CA LEU A 33 -0.36 -4.11 -19.17
C LEU A 33 -1.49 -4.87 -18.45
N SER A 34 -1.51 -6.19 -18.59
CA SER A 34 -2.48 -7.06 -17.91
C SER A 34 -2.35 -6.95 -16.38
N ALA A 35 -1.13 -6.94 -15.85
CA ALA A 35 -0.86 -6.71 -14.44
C ALA A 35 -1.39 -5.35 -13.99
N SER A 36 -1.17 -4.29 -14.77
CA SER A 36 -1.63 -2.93 -14.46
C SER A 36 -3.15 -2.83 -14.41
N ILE A 37 -3.84 -3.53 -15.31
CA ILE A 37 -5.31 -3.65 -15.30
C ILE A 37 -5.77 -4.40 -14.03
N ILE A 38 -5.14 -5.53 -13.70
CA ILE A 38 -5.46 -6.31 -12.49
C ILE A 38 -5.25 -5.48 -11.22
N PHE A 39 -4.13 -4.76 -11.13
CA PHE A 39 -3.86 -3.85 -10.00
C PHE A 39 -4.95 -2.79 -9.89
N THR A 40 -5.34 -2.19 -11.01
CA THR A 40 -6.39 -1.16 -11.05
C THR A 40 -7.73 -1.72 -10.56
N ILE A 41 -8.13 -2.91 -11.02
CA ILE A 41 -9.35 -3.59 -10.55
C ILE A 41 -9.25 -3.91 -9.05
N ALA A 42 -8.11 -4.40 -8.59
CA ALA A 42 -7.87 -4.75 -7.19
C ALA A 42 -7.93 -3.51 -6.25
N ALA A 43 -7.45 -2.36 -6.71
CA ALA A 43 -7.52 -1.10 -6.00
C ALA A 43 -8.93 -0.48 -6.02
N LEU A 44 -9.65 -0.57 -7.14
CA LEU A 44 -11.03 -0.08 -7.24
C LEU A 44 -11.99 -0.90 -6.38
N THR A 45 -11.78 -2.22 -6.27
CA THR A 45 -12.60 -3.07 -5.40
C THR A 45 -12.44 -2.73 -3.91
N ASP A 46 -11.27 -2.27 -3.46
CA ASP A 46 -11.05 -1.73 -2.10
C ASP A 46 -11.85 -0.47 -1.84
N TRP A 47 -11.80 0.47 -2.79
CA TRP A 47 -12.55 1.69 -2.60
C TRP A 47 -14.07 1.41 -2.56
N TYR A 48 -14.54 0.46 -3.37
CA TYR A 48 -15.94 0.06 -3.42
C TYR A 48 -16.38 -0.70 -2.17
N ASP A 49 -15.59 -1.64 -1.66
CA ASP A 49 -15.95 -2.40 -0.45
C ASP A 49 -16.06 -1.48 0.78
N GLY A 50 -15.14 -0.52 0.92
CA GLY A 50 -15.13 0.43 2.02
C GLY A 50 -16.27 1.45 1.92
N TRP A 51 -16.69 1.79 0.70
CA TRP A 51 -17.90 2.60 0.49
C TRP A 51 -19.17 1.81 0.85
N TYR A 52 -19.28 0.57 0.37
CA TYR A 52 -20.44 -0.29 0.61
C TYR A 52 -20.61 -0.60 2.10
N ALA A 53 -19.54 -0.99 2.79
CA ALA A 53 -19.57 -1.29 4.22
C ALA A 53 -20.00 -0.07 5.06
N ARG A 54 -19.54 1.14 4.71
CA ARG A 54 -19.94 2.39 5.39
C ARG A 54 -21.40 2.77 5.13
N LYS A 55 -21.88 2.56 3.90
CA LYS A 55 -23.25 2.93 3.51
C LYS A 55 -24.30 2.00 4.12
N PHE A 56 -24.00 0.70 4.21
CA PHE A 56 -24.96 -0.31 4.65
C PHE A 56 -24.72 -0.81 6.08
N GLY A 57 -23.71 -0.30 6.80
CA GLY A 57 -23.42 -0.67 8.18
C GLY A 57 -22.99 -2.14 8.37
N VAL A 58 -22.61 -2.84 7.29
CA VAL A 58 -22.25 -4.25 7.31
C VAL A 58 -20.76 -4.38 7.64
N ILE A 59 -20.42 -4.13 8.90
CA ILE A 59 -19.03 -4.20 9.39
C ILE A 59 -18.84 -5.50 10.17
N THR A 60 -17.96 -6.38 9.69
CA THR A 60 -17.61 -7.62 10.40
C THR A 60 -16.26 -7.48 11.11
N ARG A 61 -16.08 -8.15 12.25
CA ARG A 61 -14.79 -8.15 12.97
C ARG A 61 -13.64 -8.70 12.12
N LEU A 62 -13.94 -9.66 11.25
CA LEU A 62 -12.97 -10.27 10.35
C LEU A 62 -12.58 -9.30 9.22
N GLY A 63 -13.54 -8.61 8.61
CA GLY A 63 -13.27 -7.55 7.62
C GLY A 63 -12.44 -6.41 8.20
N GLN A 64 -12.79 -5.91 9.39
CA GLN A 64 -12.01 -4.87 10.09
C GLN A 64 -10.53 -5.22 10.29
N PHE A 65 -10.19 -6.50 10.39
CA PHE A 65 -8.82 -6.98 10.51
C PHE A 65 -8.17 -7.25 9.15
N MET A 66 -8.91 -7.85 8.21
CA MET A 66 -8.39 -8.22 6.89
C MET A 66 -8.22 -7.03 5.95
N ASP A 67 -9.09 -6.02 6.00
CA ASP A 67 -9.06 -4.90 5.05
C ASP A 67 -7.75 -4.09 5.14
N PRO A 68 -7.28 -3.68 6.35
CA PRO A 68 -5.99 -2.99 6.47
C PRO A 68 -4.80 -3.87 6.06
N LEU A 69 -4.92 -5.20 6.16
CA LEU A 69 -3.86 -6.12 5.81
C LEU A 69 -3.80 -6.29 4.28
N ALA A 70 -4.94 -6.53 3.64
CA ALA A 70 -5.04 -6.69 2.19
C ALA A 70 -4.62 -5.42 1.44
N ASP A 71 -5.01 -4.23 1.93
CA ASP A 71 -4.55 -2.94 1.40
C ASP A 71 -3.02 -2.85 1.41
N LYS A 72 -2.39 -3.12 2.56
CA LYS A 72 -0.92 -3.07 2.68
C LYS A 72 -0.21 -4.12 1.86
N VAL A 73 -0.79 -5.31 1.70
CA VAL A 73 -0.19 -6.36 0.87
C VAL A 73 -0.17 -5.96 -0.60
N LEU A 74 -1.28 -5.44 -1.14
CA LEU A 74 -1.34 -5.02 -2.55
C LEU A 74 -0.33 -3.90 -2.85
N VAL A 75 -0.37 -2.84 -2.04
CA VAL A 75 0.47 -1.65 -2.20
C VAL A 75 1.95 -1.97 -2.01
N SER A 76 2.30 -2.74 -0.97
CA SER A 76 3.70 -3.12 -0.72
C SER A 76 4.23 -4.05 -1.81
N SER A 77 3.41 -4.96 -2.32
CA SER A 77 3.79 -5.87 -3.41
C SER A 77 4.13 -5.09 -4.68
N ALA A 78 3.32 -4.10 -5.07
CA ALA A 78 3.61 -3.23 -6.21
C ALA A 78 4.96 -2.52 -6.06
N LEU A 79 5.20 -1.87 -4.92
CA LEU A 79 6.47 -1.19 -4.66
C LEU A 79 7.67 -2.14 -4.64
N LEU A 80 7.52 -3.33 -4.07
CA LEU A 80 8.59 -4.35 -4.05
C LEU A 80 8.93 -4.83 -5.46
N VAL A 81 7.93 -5.08 -6.30
CA VAL A 81 8.16 -5.48 -7.68
C VAL A 81 8.85 -4.37 -8.46
N PHE A 82 8.44 -3.11 -8.29
CA PHE A 82 9.12 -1.99 -8.93
C PHE A 82 10.58 -1.85 -8.49
N ALA A 83 10.87 -2.08 -7.20
CA ALA A 83 12.25 -2.07 -6.71
C ALA A 83 13.06 -3.26 -7.23
N ALA A 84 12.45 -4.44 -7.31
CA ALA A 84 13.09 -5.66 -7.83
C ALA A 84 13.48 -5.53 -9.31
N LEU A 85 12.64 -4.86 -10.10
CA LEU A 85 12.90 -4.56 -11.51
C LEU A 85 13.73 -3.28 -11.73
N GLY A 86 14.18 -2.63 -10.66
CA GLY A 86 15.02 -1.43 -10.75
C GLY A 86 14.30 -0.16 -11.24
N TYR A 87 12.96 -0.14 -11.27
CA TYR A 87 12.16 1.03 -11.63
C TYR A 87 12.14 2.09 -10.52
N VAL A 88 12.39 1.71 -9.27
CA VAL A 88 12.51 2.62 -8.12
C VAL A 88 13.66 2.21 -7.21
N PHE A 89 14.22 3.15 -6.46
CA PHE A 89 15.27 2.83 -5.49
C PHE A 89 14.72 2.06 -4.28
N SER A 90 15.31 0.90 -3.99
CA SER A 90 14.83 -0.01 -2.92
C SER A 90 14.81 0.63 -1.54
N TRP A 91 15.71 1.57 -1.25
CA TRP A 91 15.74 2.26 0.05
C TRP A 91 14.46 3.07 0.33
N MET A 92 13.86 3.67 -0.70
CA MET A 92 12.59 4.40 -0.60
C MET A 92 11.46 3.44 -0.24
N VAL A 93 11.42 2.30 -0.92
CA VAL A 93 10.41 1.26 -0.71
C VAL A 93 10.49 0.68 0.70
N TRP A 94 11.68 0.40 1.21
CA TRP A 94 11.85 -0.10 2.58
C TRP A 94 11.36 0.88 3.64
N ILE A 95 11.65 2.19 3.49
CA ILE A 95 11.12 3.22 4.40
C ILE A 95 9.60 3.19 4.41
N ILE A 96 8.97 3.10 3.24
CA ILE A 96 7.51 3.09 3.11
C ILE A 96 6.90 1.85 3.78
N ILE A 97 7.43 0.66 3.49
CA ILE A 97 6.91 -0.61 3.99
C ILE A 97 7.07 -0.71 5.51
N ILE A 98 8.28 -0.44 6.04
CA ILE A 98 8.55 -0.53 7.48
C ILE A 98 7.65 0.43 8.25
N ARG A 99 7.52 1.68 7.77
CA ARG A 99 6.66 2.68 8.40
C ARG A 99 5.20 2.25 8.38
N ASP A 100 4.70 1.75 7.26
CA ASP A 100 3.29 1.34 7.15
C ASP A 100 2.97 0.10 7.99
N ALA A 101 3.87 -0.88 8.01
CA ALA A 101 3.75 -2.05 8.88
C ALA A 101 3.74 -1.63 10.37
N PHE A 102 4.64 -0.73 10.77
CA PHE A 102 4.74 -0.23 12.14
C PHE A 102 3.46 0.49 12.61
N ILE A 103 2.92 1.41 11.80
CA ILE A 103 1.69 2.14 12.15
C ILE A 103 0.48 1.20 12.19
N THR A 104 0.38 0.28 11.24
CA THR A 104 -0.72 -0.70 11.21
C THR A 104 -0.66 -1.61 12.43
N ALA A 105 0.51 -2.15 12.77
CA ALA A 105 0.70 -2.98 13.96
C ALA A 105 0.30 -2.22 15.23
N THR A 106 0.80 -0.99 15.39
CA THR A 106 0.47 -0.14 16.55
C THR A 106 -1.03 0.10 16.65
N ARG A 107 -1.71 0.39 15.53
CA ARG A 107 -3.17 0.60 15.50
C ARG A 107 -3.92 -0.64 15.96
N ILE A 108 -3.53 -1.83 15.50
CA ILE A 108 -4.15 -3.09 15.90
C ILE A 108 -3.99 -3.31 17.41
N PHE A 109 -2.79 -3.07 17.98
CA PHE A 109 -2.57 -3.20 19.42
C PHE A 109 -3.36 -2.19 20.24
N ALA A 110 -3.43 -0.94 19.79
CA ALA A 110 -4.17 0.11 20.49
C ALA A 110 -5.68 -0.16 20.54
N LEU A 111 -6.25 -0.75 19.46
CA LEU A 111 -7.63 -1.23 19.45
C LEU A 111 -7.86 -2.33 20.50
N LYS A 112 -6.91 -3.26 20.69
CA LYS A 112 -7.00 -4.28 21.74
C LYS A 112 -6.95 -3.70 23.16
N VAL A 113 -6.24 -2.59 23.35
CA VAL A 113 -6.08 -1.92 24.66
C VAL A 113 -7.19 -0.89 24.93
N GLY A 114 -8.13 -0.69 23.98
CA GLY A 114 -9.28 0.20 24.16
C GLY A 114 -8.93 1.70 24.12
N LYS A 115 -7.73 2.07 23.67
CA LYS A 115 -7.30 3.46 23.50
C LYS A 115 -7.06 3.73 22.02
N PRO A 116 -8.07 4.23 21.27
CA PRO A 116 -7.91 4.48 19.85
C PRO A 116 -6.85 5.57 19.60
N ILE A 117 -6.08 5.39 18.54
CA ILE A 117 -4.97 6.27 18.18
C ILE A 117 -5.50 7.48 17.43
N ILE A 118 -5.01 8.67 17.78
CA ILE A 118 -5.33 9.90 17.07
C ILE A 118 -4.60 9.86 15.71
N THR A 119 -5.34 10.06 14.63
CA THR A 119 -4.77 10.04 13.27
C THR A 119 -4.76 11.44 12.69
N HIS A 120 -3.57 11.90 12.29
CA HIS A 120 -3.40 13.19 11.64
C HIS A 120 -3.89 13.16 10.19
N VAL A 121 -4.45 14.27 9.68
CA VAL A 121 -4.95 14.39 8.30
C VAL A 121 -3.86 14.11 7.26
N LEU A 122 -2.61 14.40 7.61
CA LEU A 122 -1.42 14.14 6.78
C LEU A 122 -1.25 12.65 6.46
N ALA A 123 -1.72 11.74 7.32
CA ALA A 123 -1.72 10.31 7.04
C ALA A 123 -2.68 9.92 5.90
N LYS A 124 -3.79 10.66 5.72
CA LYS A 124 -4.73 10.46 4.59
C LYS A 124 -4.14 10.95 3.27
N TRP A 125 -3.50 12.12 3.29
CA TRP A 125 -2.82 12.67 2.11
C TRP A 125 -1.66 11.78 1.67
N LYS A 126 -0.91 11.21 2.62
CA LYS A 126 0.16 10.24 2.34
C LYS A 126 -0.34 9.03 1.57
N THR A 127 -1.45 8.41 1.98
CA THR A 127 -1.99 7.23 1.29
C THR A 127 -2.50 7.57 -0.09
N ALA A 128 -3.14 8.74 -0.26
CA ALA A 128 -3.56 9.21 -1.58
C ALA A 128 -2.34 9.41 -2.50
N ALA A 129 -1.31 10.13 -2.03
CA ALA A 129 -0.09 10.38 -2.80
C ALA A 129 0.63 9.08 -3.20
N GLN A 130 0.69 8.09 -2.30
CA GLN A 130 1.30 6.79 -2.58
C GLN A 130 0.53 6.00 -3.63
N MET A 131 -0.80 5.93 -3.52
CA MET A 131 -1.64 5.25 -4.53
C MET A 131 -1.52 5.93 -5.89
N THR A 132 -1.59 7.27 -5.93
CA THR A 132 -1.39 8.04 -7.16
C THR A 132 -0.02 7.77 -7.78
N THR A 133 1.03 7.71 -6.97
CA THR A 133 2.39 7.43 -7.47
C THR A 133 2.50 6.04 -8.08
N ILE A 134 1.90 5.01 -7.47
CA ILE A 134 1.87 3.66 -8.03
C ILE A 134 1.15 3.66 -9.39
N PHE A 135 0.00 4.32 -9.49
CA PHE A 135 -0.72 4.43 -10.78
C PHE A 135 0.11 5.16 -11.84
N LEU A 136 0.80 6.25 -11.47
CA LEU A 136 1.68 6.97 -12.39
C LEU A 136 2.84 6.09 -12.88
N ILE A 137 3.45 5.31 -11.98
CA ILE A 137 4.53 4.37 -12.34
C ILE A 137 4.00 3.32 -13.32
N LEU A 138 2.86 2.70 -13.04
CA LEU A 138 2.27 1.70 -13.94
C LEU A 138 1.97 2.31 -15.32
N ILE A 139 1.31 3.46 -15.38
CA ILE A 139 0.99 4.13 -16.66
C ILE A 139 2.27 4.46 -17.43
N PHE A 140 3.28 5.03 -16.75
CA PHE A 140 4.53 5.42 -17.36
C PHE A 140 5.29 4.21 -17.93
N ILE A 141 5.40 3.11 -17.17
CA ILE A 141 6.10 1.89 -17.63
C ILE A 141 5.39 1.29 -18.85
N ASN A 142 4.05 1.20 -18.83
CA ASN A 142 3.32 0.68 -19.99
C ASN A 142 3.49 1.56 -21.22
N TRP A 143 3.40 2.89 -21.05
CA TRP A 143 3.61 3.83 -22.14
C TRP A 143 5.03 3.74 -22.69
N TYR A 144 6.02 3.66 -21.80
CA TYR A 144 7.44 3.54 -22.15
C TYR A 144 7.70 2.25 -22.94
N ASN A 145 7.21 1.10 -22.46
CA ASN A 145 7.42 -0.19 -23.10
C ASN A 145 6.72 -0.31 -24.44
N TYR A 146 5.54 0.29 -24.60
CA TYR A 146 4.85 0.37 -25.88
C TYR A 146 5.58 1.29 -26.87
N SER A 147 6.15 2.41 -26.39
CA SER A 147 6.80 3.42 -27.24
C SER A 147 8.25 3.05 -27.63
N ALA A 148 9.00 2.44 -26.71
CA ALA A 148 10.41 2.09 -26.90
C ALA A 148 10.60 0.75 -27.64
N GLY A 149 9.56 -0.08 -27.74
CA GLY A 149 9.62 -1.39 -28.40
C GLY A 149 10.50 -2.43 -27.69
N ASN A 150 11.08 -2.09 -26.52
CA ASN A 150 11.89 -2.99 -25.71
C ASN A 150 11.74 -2.66 -24.21
N PRO A 151 11.37 -3.63 -23.36
CA PRO A 151 11.06 -3.40 -21.93
C PRO A 151 12.28 -3.12 -21.03
N ASP A 152 13.50 -3.42 -21.48
CA ASP A 152 14.70 -3.44 -20.64
C ASP A 152 15.34 -2.06 -20.35
N THR A 153 14.72 -0.96 -20.78
CA THR A 153 15.42 0.33 -20.87
C THR A 153 15.12 1.35 -19.78
N TYR A 154 14.06 1.18 -18.99
CA TYR A 154 13.79 2.12 -17.88
C TYR A 154 14.49 1.68 -16.58
N ALA A 155 15.35 2.55 -16.06
CA ALA A 155 16.03 2.37 -14.78
C ALA A 155 15.81 3.59 -13.89
N ALA A 156 15.72 3.36 -12.57
CA ALA A 156 15.45 4.39 -11.59
C ALA A 156 16.44 5.56 -11.67
N ARG A 157 15.91 6.78 -11.73
CA ARG A 157 16.68 8.03 -11.63
C ARG A 157 16.06 8.91 -10.56
N TYR A 158 16.86 9.73 -9.88
CA TYR A 158 16.34 10.59 -8.82
C TYR A 158 15.52 11.79 -9.36
N PHE A 159 15.89 12.30 -10.54
CA PHE A 159 15.37 13.55 -11.09
C PHE A 159 14.47 13.35 -12.32
N ASP A 160 13.96 12.14 -12.53
CA ASP A 160 12.90 11.91 -13.49
C ASP A 160 11.52 11.98 -12.80
N PRO A 161 10.40 11.97 -13.56
CA PRO A 161 9.07 12.11 -12.96
C PRO A 161 8.75 11.04 -11.90
N ILE A 162 9.18 9.79 -12.10
CA ILE A 162 8.96 8.69 -11.15
C ILE A 162 9.80 8.88 -9.88
N GLY A 163 11.09 9.20 -10.03
CA GLY A 163 12.00 9.44 -8.93
C GLY A 163 11.56 10.59 -8.05
N ILE A 164 11.13 11.70 -8.66
CA ILE A 164 10.59 12.86 -7.94
C ILE A 164 9.31 12.47 -7.20
N ALA A 165 8.38 11.76 -7.85
CA ALA A 165 7.15 11.29 -7.19
C ALA A 165 7.45 10.36 -6.01
N MET A 166 8.37 9.40 -6.18
CA MET A 166 8.80 8.49 -5.12
C MET A 166 9.52 9.21 -3.98
N LEU A 167 10.35 10.22 -4.27
CA LEU A 167 10.97 11.06 -3.25
C LEU A 167 9.93 11.83 -2.43
N ILE A 168 8.94 12.44 -3.10
CA ILE A 168 7.84 13.14 -2.44
C ILE A 168 7.06 12.19 -1.54
N VAL A 169 6.66 11.01 -2.05
CA VAL A 169 5.93 10.02 -1.26
C VAL A 169 6.76 9.51 -0.08
N THR A 170 8.05 9.25 -0.30
CA THR A 170 8.96 8.78 0.76
C THR A 170 9.10 9.85 1.85
N PHE A 171 9.27 11.11 1.47
CA PHE A 171 9.33 12.24 2.39
C PHE A 171 8.03 12.40 3.18
N LEU A 172 6.87 12.41 2.51
CA LEU A 172 5.56 12.46 3.17
C LEU A 172 5.35 11.26 4.12
N THR A 173 5.85 10.09 3.75
CA THR A 173 5.79 8.88 4.57
C THR A 173 6.61 9.01 5.84
N ALA A 174 7.85 9.46 5.70
CA ALA A 174 8.77 9.70 6.82
C ALA A 174 8.22 10.79 7.76
N LEU A 175 7.81 11.93 7.20
CA LEU A 175 7.24 13.05 7.96
C LEU A 175 5.98 12.64 8.72
N SER A 176 5.06 11.95 8.06
CA SER A 176 3.86 11.44 8.72
C SER A 176 4.16 10.38 9.78
N GLY A 177 5.20 9.56 9.58
CA GLY A 177 5.67 8.61 10.59
C GLY A 177 6.25 9.32 11.82
N GLY A 178 7.06 10.36 11.61
CA GLY A 178 7.62 11.18 12.70
C GLY A 178 6.55 11.86 13.53
N ILE A 179 5.57 12.52 12.89
CA ILE A 179 4.44 13.16 13.58
C ILE A 179 3.68 12.13 14.43
N TYR A 180 3.39 10.96 13.85
CA TYR A 180 2.67 9.90 14.54
C TYR A 180 3.39 9.43 15.82
N LEU A 181 4.72 9.27 15.75
CA LEU A 181 5.54 8.88 16.89
C LEU A 181 5.51 9.94 17.99
N VAL A 182 5.58 11.22 17.64
CA VAL A 182 5.57 12.33 18.59
C VAL A 182 4.22 12.45 19.29
N GLU A 183 3.12 12.46 18.53
CA GLU A 183 1.77 12.61 19.05
C GLU A 183 1.38 11.44 19.97
N ASN A 184 1.84 10.22 19.65
CA ASN A 184 1.42 9.00 20.34
C ASN A 184 2.50 8.41 21.25
N ARG A 185 3.59 9.15 21.54
CA ARG A 185 4.76 8.66 22.29
C ARG A 185 4.39 7.97 23.61
N GLY A 186 3.46 8.54 24.38
CA GLY A 186 3.04 8.01 25.67
C GLY A 186 2.25 6.71 25.55
N LEU A 187 1.44 6.57 24.49
CA LEU A 187 0.68 5.36 24.20
C LEU A 187 1.60 4.26 23.66
N LEU A 188 2.53 4.61 22.76
CA LEU A 188 3.55 3.73 22.20
C LEU A 188 4.44 3.10 23.27
N LEU A 189 4.96 3.92 24.19
CA LEU A 189 5.80 3.45 25.31
C LEU A 189 5.04 2.47 26.22
N ASN A 190 3.74 2.71 26.45
CA ASN A 190 2.90 1.82 27.24
C ASN A 190 2.63 0.49 26.53
N ILE A 191 2.39 0.51 25.22
CA ILE A 191 2.24 -0.71 24.41
C ILE A 191 3.55 -1.51 24.41
N PHE A 192 4.68 -0.85 24.15
CA PHE A 192 5.99 -1.50 24.10
C PHE A 192 6.34 -2.18 25.43
N ARG A 193 6.12 -1.50 26.56
CA ARG A 193 6.34 -2.08 27.90
C ARG A 193 5.46 -3.29 28.19
N ARG A 194 4.26 -3.39 27.62
CA ARG A 194 3.37 -4.55 27.79
C ARG A 194 3.78 -5.72 26.90
N VAL A 195 4.23 -5.45 25.67
CA VAL A 195 4.70 -6.49 24.74
C VAL A 195 6.00 -7.13 25.23
N VAL A 196 6.95 -6.35 25.74
CA VAL A 196 8.24 -6.86 26.24
C VAL A 196 8.13 -7.62 27.57
N ARG A 197 7.01 -7.51 28.29
CA ARG A 197 6.74 -8.22 29.55
C ARG A 197 5.98 -9.55 29.36
N LEU A 198 5.58 -9.89 28.13
CA LEU A 198 4.99 -11.17 27.75
C LEU A 198 6.07 -12.08 27.15
#